data_AF-A0A7S2U5C4-F1
#
_entry.id   AF-A0A7S2U5C4-F1
#
_cell.length_a   1.000
_cell.length_b   1.000
_cell.length_c   1.000
_cell.angle_alpha   90.00
_cell.angle_beta   90.00
_cell.angle_gamma   90.00
#
_symmetry.space_group_name_H-M   'P 1'
#
loop_
_entity.id
_entity.type
_entity.pdbx_description
1 polymer ?
#
loop_
_entity_poly.entity_id
_entity_poly.type
_entity_poly.pdbx_seq_one_letter_code
_entity_poly.pdbx_strand_id
1 'polypeptide(L)'
;MVAKGKYAGKVLGLTSAIHGNELNGIPVIHRLFQELDVDELGGTLVAIPVLNPPGFLRHLREFSDGQDLNRAFPGKPDGAPSMAFVNSILQKIVARVDYLIDMHTASFGRVNSFYVRANMRDPVTRQMALLQNPQFIVHNSSPAGSLRGMASSNGVPAITVEIGNPQAFHKSFIRMTLEGIENILCHLGMLPEAVEPPTVLPIICNASYWIWVQHGGVSHPSLTRFSHK
;
A
#
# COMPACT_ATOMS: atom_id res chain seq x y z
N MET A 1 -0.60 -15.49 1.57
CA MET A 1 -1.14 -15.89 2.89
C MET A 1 -2.64 -15.63 2.86
N VAL A 2 -3.45 -16.52 3.45
CA VAL A 2 -4.91 -16.36 3.50
C VAL A 2 -5.37 -16.72 4.91
N ALA A 3 -6.13 -15.83 5.54
CA ALA A 3 -6.81 -16.09 6.80
C ALA A 3 -8.32 -15.97 6.52
N LYS A 4 -9.03 -17.08 6.66
CA LYS A 4 -10.48 -17.11 6.49
C LYS A 4 -11.11 -17.25 7.87
N GLY A 5 -11.86 -16.23 8.25
CA GLY A 5 -12.51 -16.17 9.54
C GLY A 5 -13.68 -17.12 9.67
N LYS A 6 -14.15 -17.29 10.92
CA LYS A 6 -15.27 -18.15 11.27
C LYS A 6 -16.61 -17.63 10.73
N TYR A 7 -16.75 -16.30 10.66
CA TYR A 7 -17.97 -15.65 10.22
C TYR A 7 -17.87 -15.17 8.77
N ALA A 8 -19.00 -15.19 8.05
CA ALA A 8 -19.05 -14.60 6.72
C ALA A 8 -18.83 -13.07 6.79
N GLY A 9 -18.22 -12.50 5.76
CA GLY A 9 -17.88 -11.09 5.76
C GLY A 9 -17.12 -10.67 4.51
N LYS A 10 -16.51 -9.49 4.56
CA LYS A 10 -15.76 -8.88 3.46
C LYS A 10 -14.43 -9.57 3.21
N VAL A 11 -13.88 -9.36 2.03
CA VAL A 11 -12.54 -9.80 1.66
C VAL A 11 -11.61 -8.60 1.54
N LEU A 12 -10.64 -8.47 2.45
CA LEU A 12 -9.60 -7.44 2.38
C LEU A 12 -8.33 -8.02 1.74
N GLY A 13 -7.85 -7.35 0.69
CA GLY A 13 -6.57 -7.63 0.04
C GLY A 13 -5.45 -6.77 0.59
N LEU A 14 -4.32 -7.38 0.92
CA LEU A 14 -3.07 -6.69 1.29
C LEU A 14 -1.95 -7.09 0.34
N THR A 15 -1.20 -6.11 -0.15
CA THR A 15 -0.04 -6.37 -1.00
C THR A 15 1.14 -5.52 -0.56
N SER A 16 2.35 -6.08 -0.64
CA SER A 16 3.59 -5.32 -0.47
C SER A 16 4.67 -5.83 -1.42
N ALA A 17 5.74 -5.02 -1.53
CA ALA A 17 6.91 -5.32 -2.35
C ALA A 17 6.54 -5.67 -3.80
N ILE A 18 5.60 -4.92 -4.39
CA ILE A 18 5.42 -4.87 -5.86
C ILE A 18 6.68 -4.31 -6.53
N HIS A 19 7.36 -3.41 -5.84
CA HIS A 19 8.77 -3.11 -6.08
C HIS A 19 9.59 -3.92 -5.07
N GLY A 20 10.51 -4.75 -5.56
CA GLY A 20 11.21 -5.71 -4.71
C GLY A 20 12.14 -5.10 -3.66
N ASN A 21 12.53 -3.84 -3.81
CA ASN A 21 13.39 -3.12 -2.88
C ASN A 21 12.64 -2.32 -1.79
N GLU A 22 11.31 -2.48 -1.68
CA GLU A 22 10.47 -1.77 -0.73
C GLU A 22 10.03 -2.70 0.41
N LEU A 23 10.78 -2.66 1.51
CA LEU A 23 10.77 -3.73 2.51
C LEU A 23 9.73 -3.59 3.62
N ASN A 24 9.25 -2.37 3.91
CA ASN A 24 8.50 -2.09 5.15
C ASN A 24 7.10 -2.75 5.19
N GLY A 25 6.45 -3.03 4.06
CA GLY A 25 5.15 -3.71 4.04
C GLY A 25 5.22 -5.21 4.37
N ILE A 26 6.37 -5.86 4.13
CA ILE A 26 6.58 -7.29 4.40
C ILE A 26 6.37 -7.61 5.90
N PRO A 27 7.07 -6.97 6.85
CA PRO A 27 6.87 -7.24 8.27
C PRO A 27 5.50 -6.81 8.79
N VAL A 28 4.83 -5.83 8.15
CA VAL A 28 3.44 -5.48 8.50
C VAL A 28 2.53 -6.69 8.28
N ILE A 29 2.58 -7.30 7.09
CA ILE A 29 1.76 -8.48 6.77
C ILE A 29 2.12 -9.66 7.69
N HIS A 30 3.40 -9.91 7.92
CA HIS A 30 3.82 -11.02 8.77
C HIS A 30 3.33 -10.87 10.21
N ARG A 31 3.44 -9.67 10.80
CA ARG A 31 2.96 -9.40 12.17
C ARG A 31 1.46 -9.52 12.27
N LEU A 32 0.73 -8.90 11.34
CA LEU A 32 -0.73 -9.00 11.29
C LEU A 32 -1.18 -10.46 11.29
N PHE A 33 -0.60 -11.32 10.46
CA PHE A 33 -0.96 -12.74 10.43
C PHE A 33 -0.48 -13.56 11.64
N GLN A 34 0.49 -13.05 12.41
CA GLN A 34 0.94 -13.67 13.66
C GLN A 34 0.05 -13.31 14.84
N GLU A 35 -0.51 -12.10 14.83
CA GLU A 35 -1.29 -11.52 15.94
C GLU A 35 -2.80 -11.70 15.73
N LEU A 36 -3.25 -11.92 14.49
CA LEU A 36 -4.65 -12.11 14.13
C LEU A 36 -5.22 -13.42 14.70
N ASP A 37 -6.26 -13.30 15.53
CA ASP A 37 -7.12 -14.42 15.88
C ASP A 37 -8.15 -14.69 14.77
N VAL A 38 -8.04 -15.86 14.14
CA VAL A 38 -8.91 -16.25 13.02
C VAL A 38 -10.33 -16.61 13.50
N ASP A 39 -10.51 -16.99 14.77
CA ASP A 39 -11.82 -17.33 15.32
C ASP A 39 -12.69 -16.08 15.55
N GLU A 40 -12.07 -14.92 15.71
CA GLU A 40 -12.73 -13.62 15.84
C GLU A 40 -12.92 -12.89 14.51
N LEU A 41 -12.21 -13.33 13.45
CA LEU A 41 -12.28 -12.72 12.13
C LEU A 41 -13.65 -12.95 11.45
N GLY A 42 -14.26 -11.86 10.99
CA GLY A 42 -15.35 -11.86 10.03
C GLY A 42 -14.85 -11.67 8.60
N GLY A 43 -15.15 -12.62 7.70
CA GLY A 43 -14.75 -12.55 6.30
C GLY A 43 -13.38 -13.18 6.02
N THR A 44 -12.56 -12.56 5.18
CA THR A 44 -11.28 -13.14 4.73
C THR A 44 -10.22 -12.08 4.49
N LEU A 45 -9.02 -12.33 4.99
CA LEU A 45 -7.83 -11.55 4.68
C LEU A 45 -6.97 -12.31 3.67
N VAL A 46 -6.70 -11.67 2.52
CA VAL A 46 -5.81 -12.22 1.48
C VAL A 46 -4.58 -11.33 1.38
N ALA A 47 -3.40 -11.86 1.68
CA ALA A 47 -2.18 -11.07 1.72
C ALA A 47 -1.04 -11.63 0.87
N ILE A 48 -0.33 -10.75 0.18
CA ILE A 48 0.88 -11.05 -0.59
C ILE A 48 2.05 -10.23 0.01
N PRO A 49 2.85 -10.84 0.91
CA PRO A 49 4.02 -10.16 1.49
C PRO A 49 5.02 -9.71 0.44
N VAL A 50 5.30 -10.56 -0.55
CA VAL A 50 6.24 -10.25 -1.63
C VAL A 50 5.56 -10.46 -2.96
N LEU A 51 5.05 -9.38 -3.55
CA LEU A 51 4.36 -9.44 -4.84
C LEU A 51 5.34 -9.61 -6.00
N ASN A 52 6.54 -9.04 -5.90
CA ASN A 52 7.62 -9.22 -6.89
C ASN A 52 8.78 -10.04 -6.30
N PRO A 53 8.67 -11.39 -6.22
CA PRO A 53 9.77 -12.23 -5.73
C PRO A 53 11.09 -12.06 -6.51
N PRO A 54 11.11 -12.00 -7.86
CA PRO A 54 12.36 -11.82 -8.60
C PRO A 54 13.07 -10.50 -8.29
N GLY A 55 12.32 -9.40 -8.19
CA GLY A 55 12.84 -8.09 -7.80
C GLY A 55 13.32 -8.11 -6.35
N PHE A 56 12.56 -8.74 -5.44
CA PHE A 56 12.91 -8.82 -4.02
C PHE A 56 14.23 -9.55 -3.80
N LEU A 57 14.40 -10.73 -4.40
CA LEU A 57 15.63 -11.52 -4.31
C LEU A 57 16.86 -10.80 -4.90
N ARG A 58 16.64 -9.85 -5.83
CA ARG A 58 17.69 -9.05 -6.47
C ARG A 58 17.85 -7.66 -5.87
N HIS A 59 17.04 -7.30 -4.87
CA HIS A 59 16.95 -5.95 -4.32
C HIS A 59 16.68 -4.86 -5.38
N LEU A 60 15.87 -5.19 -6.40
CA LEU A 60 15.50 -4.32 -7.51
C LEU A 60 14.04 -3.88 -7.40
N ARG A 61 13.76 -2.71 -7.97
CA ARG A 61 12.39 -2.20 -8.12
C ARG A 61 11.64 -3.01 -9.18
N GLU A 62 12.31 -3.28 -10.28
CA GLU A 62 11.77 -3.88 -11.49
C GLU A 62 11.57 -5.40 -11.34
N PHE A 63 10.79 -5.96 -12.25
CA PHE A 63 10.63 -7.41 -12.41
C PHE A 63 11.84 -8.02 -13.14
N SER A 64 11.82 -9.35 -13.32
CA SER A 64 12.91 -10.11 -13.94
C SER A 64 13.29 -9.63 -15.37
N ASP A 65 12.35 -9.06 -16.10
CA ASP A 65 12.48 -8.53 -17.46
C ASP A 65 12.71 -6.99 -17.49
N GLY A 66 12.99 -6.36 -16.34
CA GLY A 66 13.27 -4.92 -16.25
C GLY A 66 12.02 -4.03 -16.23
N GLN A 67 10.81 -4.60 -16.24
CA GLN A 67 9.57 -3.82 -16.21
C GLN A 67 9.18 -3.42 -14.77
N ASP A 68 8.73 -2.18 -14.59
CA ASP A 68 8.02 -1.77 -13.37
C ASP A 68 6.60 -2.35 -13.40
N LEU A 69 6.33 -3.31 -12.51
CA LEU A 69 5.01 -3.97 -12.41
C LEU A 69 3.88 -2.97 -12.14
N ASN A 70 4.15 -1.90 -11.38
CA ASN A 70 3.16 -0.88 -11.03
C ASN A 70 2.94 0.15 -12.17
N ARG A 71 3.40 -0.18 -13.38
CA ARG A 71 3.10 0.49 -14.66
C ARG A 71 2.55 -0.47 -15.71
N ALA A 72 2.40 -1.75 -15.36
CA ALA A 72 2.12 -2.83 -16.31
C ALA A 72 0.66 -3.31 -16.28
N PHE A 73 -0.18 -2.86 -15.35
CA PHE A 73 -1.58 -3.27 -15.31
C PHE A 73 -2.37 -2.73 -16.51
N PRO A 74 -3.32 -3.49 -17.10
CA PRO A 74 -3.88 -4.78 -16.63
C PRO A 74 -3.06 -6.02 -17.03
N GLY A 75 -1.90 -5.84 -17.67
CA GLY A 75 -1.12 -6.94 -18.21
C GLY A 75 -1.74 -7.57 -19.45
N LYS A 76 -1.16 -8.69 -19.89
CA LYS A 76 -1.65 -9.52 -20.99
C LYS A 76 -1.28 -10.98 -20.71
N PRO A 77 -2.23 -11.94 -20.76
CA PRO A 77 -1.94 -13.36 -20.49
C PRO A 77 -0.79 -13.92 -21.33
N ASP A 78 -0.78 -13.61 -22.62
CA ASP A 78 0.26 -14.04 -23.58
C ASP A 78 1.32 -12.94 -23.82
N GLY A 79 1.53 -12.07 -22.82
CA GLY A 79 2.51 -10.99 -22.88
C GLY A 79 3.91 -11.41 -22.41
N ALA A 80 4.80 -10.42 -22.30
CA ALA A 80 6.07 -10.58 -21.60
C ALA A 80 5.86 -11.09 -20.16
N PRO A 81 6.88 -11.69 -19.50
CA PRO A 81 6.73 -12.30 -18.18
C PRO A 81 6.05 -11.39 -17.14
N SER A 82 6.46 -10.12 -17.05
CA SER A 82 5.82 -9.12 -16.17
C SER A 82 4.33 -8.89 -16.50
N MET A 83 3.99 -8.81 -17.79
CA MET A 83 2.61 -8.59 -18.26
C MET A 83 1.70 -9.79 -17.96
N ALA A 84 2.18 -11.01 -18.18
CA ALA A 84 1.45 -12.23 -17.83
C ALA A 84 1.27 -12.36 -16.32
N PHE A 85 2.29 -11.96 -15.55
CA PHE A 85 2.29 -11.97 -14.10
C PHE A 85 1.25 -10.99 -13.52
N VAL A 86 1.28 -9.71 -13.89
CA VAL A 86 0.30 -8.72 -13.36
C VAL A 86 -1.12 -9.04 -13.81
N ASN A 87 -1.30 -9.60 -15.01
CA ASN A 87 -2.60 -10.09 -15.45
C ASN A 87 -3.12 -11.21 -14.53
N SER A 88 -2.26 -12.17 -14.15
CA SER A 88 -2.61 -13.21 -13.20
C SER A 88 -2.95 -12.65 -11.82
N ILE A 89 -2.19 -11.68 -11.32
CA ILE A 89 -2.49 -11.00 -10.04
C ILE A 89 -3.87 -10.32 -10.12
N LEU A 90 -4.15 -9.62 -11.22
CA LEU A 90 -5.42 -8.94 -11.43
C LEU A 90 -6.59 -9.94 -11.39
N GLN A 91 -6.53 -10.99 -12.20
CA GLN A 91 -7.64 -11.93 -12.38
C GLN A 91 -7.85 -12.87 -11.19
N LYS A 92 -6.76 -13.29 -10.55
CA LYS A 92 -6.80 -14.30 -9.48
C LYS A 92 -6.91 -13.70 -8.08
N ILE A 93 -6.45 -12.47 -7.87
CA ILE A 93 -6.39 -11.84 -6.55
C ILE A 93 -7.24 -10.58 -6.52
N VAL A 94 -6.90 -9.56 -7.32
CA VAL A 94 -7.57 -8.24 -7.23
C VAL A 94 -9.06 -8.35 -7.54
N ALA A 95 -9.46 -9.16 -8.52
CA ALA A 95 -10.87 -9.41 -8.85
C ALA A 95 -11.64 -10.22 -7.80
N ARG A 96 -10.98 -10.68 -6.72
CA ARG A 96 -11.56 -11.55 -5.68
C ARG A 96 -11.62 -10.88 -4.31
N VAL A 97 -11.18 -9.63 -4.19
CA VAL A 97 -11.21 -8.86 -2.95
C VAL A 97 -12.23 -7.72 -3.06
N ASP A 98 -12.85 -7.36 -1.93
CA ASP A 98 -13.76 -6.23 -1.84
C ASP A 98 -13.00 -4.91 -1.65
N TYR A 99 -11.82 -4.95 -1.02
CA TYR A 99 -10.98 -3.78 -0.71
C TYR A 99 -9.50 -4.12 -0.90
N LEU A 100 -8.65 -3.13 -1.21
CA LEU A 100 -7.21 -3.34 -1.39
C LEU A 100 -6.37 -2.28 -0.66
N ILE A 101 -5.32 -2.75 0.02
CA ILE A 101 -4.25 -1.91 0.57
C ILE A 101 -2.93 -2.35 -0.07
N ASP A 102 -2.30 -1.42 -0.80
CA ASP A 102 -1.02 -1.63 -1.47
C ASP A 102 0.09 -0.84 -0.76
N MET A 103 1.04 -1.54 -0.16
CA MET A 103 2.09 -0.96 0.69
C MET A 103 3.39 -0.76 -0.06
N HIS A 104 3.88 0.48 -0.05
CA HIS A 104 5.08 0.96 -0.72
C HIS A 104 6.05 1.60 0.28
N THR A 105 7.25 1.89 -0.20
CA THR A 105 8.16 2.85 0.44
C THR A 105 8.57 3.90 -0.59
N ALA A 106 9.34 4.91 -0.17
CA ALA A 106 9.96 5.77 -1.16
C ALA A 106 10.90 4.99 -2.09
N SER A 107 11.12 5.53 -3.29
CA SER A 107 12.14 5.01 -4.20
C SER A 107 13.55 5.24 -3.67
N PHE A 108 14.50 4.44 -4.17
CA PHE A 108 15.92 4.45 -3.80
C PHE A 108 16.51 5.87 -3.62
N GLY A 109 17.30 6.04 -2.55
CA GLY A 109 18.03 7.28 -2.26
C GLY A 109 17.20 8.43 -1.69
N ARG A 110 15.95 8.19 -1.27
CA ARG A 110 15.05 9.24 -0.75
C ARG A 110 14.76 9.07 0.74
N VAL A 111 14.54 10.20 1.42
CA VAL A 111 13.92 10.25 2.75
C VAL A 111 12.43 10.53 2.58
N ASN A 112 11.59 9.87 3.36
CA ASN A 112 10.14 9.88 3.20
C ASN A 112 9.43 9.75 4.54
N SER A 113 8.18 10.19 4.56
CA SER A 113 7.31 10.15 5.74
C SER A 113 6.34 8.98 5.67
N PHE A 114 5.48 8.85 6.69
CA PHE A 114 4.36 7.93 6.67
C PHE A 114 3.11 8.63 6.09
N TYR A 115 2.67 8.19 4.91
CA TYR A 115 1.55 8.84 4.22
C TYR A 115 0.70 7.90 3.37
N VAL A 116 -0.50 8.36 3.03
CA VAL A 116 -1.43 7.60 2.18
C VAL A 116 -1.69 8.37 0.88
N ARG A 117 -1.78 7.64 -0.24
CA ARG A 117 -2.32 8.16 -1.50
C ARG A 117 -3.71 7.56 -1.74
N ALA A 118 -4.70 8.43 -1.93
CA ALA A 118 -6.09 8.03 -1.98
C ALA A 118 -6.94 8.97 -2.85
N ASN A 119 -7.99 8.42 -3.46
CA ASN A 119 -9.04 9.24 -4.04
C ASN A 119 -9.98 9.72 -2.93
N MET A 120 -9.67 10.87 -2.33
CA MET A 120 -10.46 11.49 -1.26
C MET A 120 -11.89 11.92 -1.65
N ARG A 121 -12.25 11.85 -2.94
CA ARG A 121 -13.63 12.09 -3.40
C ARG A 121 -14.51 10.84 -3.28
N ASP A 122 -13.90 9.66 -3.25
CA ASP A 122 -14.61 8.41 -2.99
C ASP A 122 -14.76 8.21 -1.48
N PRO A 123 -15.99 8.14 -0.92
CA PRO A 123 -16.20 8.08 0.53
C PRO A 123 -15.52 6.87 1.19
N VAL A 124 -15.50 5.72 0.51
CA VAL A 124 -14.93 4.48 1.03
C VAL A 124 -13.41 4.57 1.11
N THR A 125 -12.77 4.95 -0.01
CA THR A 125 -11.32 5.15 -0.09
C THR A 125 -10.86 6.25 0.86
N ARG A 126 -11.65 7.33 1.01
CA ARG A 126 -11.42 8.40 1.99
C ARG A 126 -11.43 7.85 3.42
N GLN A 127 -12.41 7.04 3.76
CA GLN A 127 -12.52 6.47 5.11
C GLN A 127 -11.33 5.53 5.40
N MET A 128 -10.98 4.65 4.47
CA MET A 128 -9.79 3.78 4.60
C MET A 128 -8.50 4.61 4.79
N ALA A 129 -8.34 5.70 4.05
CA ALA A 129 -7.16 6.55 4.16
C ALA A 129 -7.06 7.29 5.50
N LEU A 130 -8.20 7.68 6.08
CA LEU A 130 -8.25 8.33 7.40
C LEU A 130 -7.96 7.33 8.53
N LEU A 131 -8.47 6.10 8.41
CA LEU A 131 -8.27 5.04 9.41
C LEU A 131 -6.81 4.57 9.51
N GLN A 132 -6.01 4.76 8.46
CA GLN A 132 -4.56 4.57 8.50
C GLN A 132 -3.84 5.55 9.44
N ASN A 133 -4.49 6.62 9.87
CA ASN A 133 -3.91 7.66 10.72
C ASN A 133 -2.52 8.17 10.24
N PRO A 134 -2.36 8.53 8.95
CA PRO A 134 -1.07 8.94 8.42
C PRO A 134 -0.68 10.37 8.84
N GLN A 135 0.57 10.75 8.60
CA GLN A 135 0.98 12.14 8.79
C GLN A 135 0.33 13.05 7.74
N PHE A 136 0.16 12.54 6.52
CA PHE A 136 -0.54 13.24 5.45
C PHE A 136 -1.25 12.28 4.50
N ILE A 137 -2.24 12.82 3.80
CA ILE A 137 -2.95 12.14 2.73
C ILE A 137 -2.80 12.95 1.45
N VAL A 138 -2.25 12.35 0.41
CA VAL A 138 -2.16 12.95 -0.93
C VAL A 138 -3.39 12.53 -1.73
N HIS A 139 -4.24 13.50 -2.05
CA HIS A 139 -5.40 13.27 -2.90
C HIS A 139 -4.98 13.10 -4.37
N ASN A 140 -5.26 11.93 -4.97
CA ASN A 140 -5.08 11.70 -6.41
C ASN A 140 -5.89 10.50 -6.96
N SER A 141 -6.14 10.49 -8.27
CA SER A 141 -6.90 9.45 -9.00
C SER A 141 -6.11 8.17 -9.34
N SER A 142 -4.88 8.02 -8.84
CA SER A 142 -3.90 6.98 -9.22
C SER A 142 -3.27 7.16 -10.60
N PRO A 143 -1.97 6.85 -10.77
CA PRO A 143 -1.36 6.77 -12.08
C PRO A 143 -1.96 5.62 -12.92
N ALA A 144 -2.05 5.82 -14.23
CA ALA A 144 -2.39 4.75 -15.17
C ALA A 144 -1.41 3.57 -15.05
N GLY A 145 -1.92 2.35 -15.23
CA GLY A 145 -1.14 1.12 -15.16
C GLY A 145 -0.66 0.72 -13.75
N SER A 146 -1.08 1.44 -12.71
CA SER A 146 -0.81 1.07 -11.32
C SER A 146 -1.81 0.04 -10.77
N LEU A 147 -1.38 -0.73 -9.77
CA LEU A 147 -2.23 -1.69 -9.07
C LEU A 147 -3.45 -1.00 -8.44
N ARG A 148 -3.22 0.09 -7.68
CA ARG A 148 -4.33 0.88 -7.10
C ARG A 148 -5.28 1.41 -8.17
N GLY A 149 -4.74 1.99 -9.25
CA GLY A 149 -5.57 2.52 -10.34
C GLY A 149 -6.43 1.44 -10.99
N MET A 150 -5.85 0.25 -11.23
CA MET A 150 -6.55 -0.88 -11.81
C MET A 150 -7.61 -1.49 -10.87
N ALA A 151 -7.32 -1.58 -9.57
CA ALA A 151 -8.29 -2.01 -8.58
C ALA A 151 -9.49 -1.05 -8.55
N SER A 152 -9.23 0.25 -8.46
CA SER A 152 -10.29 1.28 -8.45
C SER A 152 -11.10 1.30 -9.74
N SER A 153 -10.49 1.13 -10.92
CA SER A 153 -11.24 1.07 -12.18
C SER A 153 -12.15 -0.17 -12.28
N ASN A 154 -11.84 -1.23 -11.54
CA ASN A 154 -12.65 -2.45 -11.46
C ASN A 154 -13.64 -2.40 -10.27
N GLY A 155 -13.85 -1.24 -9.65
CA GLY A 155 -14.80 -1.07 -8.56
C GLY A 155 -14.31 -1.55 -7.19
N VAL A 156 -13.02 -1.87 -7.04
CA VAL A 156 -12.40 -2.23 -5.75
C VAL A 156 -11.80 -0.97 -5.11
N PRO A 157 -12.35 -0.44 -4.01
CA PRO A 157 -11.77 0.67 -3.27
C PRO A 157 -10.35 0.31 -2.82
N ALA A 158 -9.40 1.19 -3.14
CA ALA A 158 -7.98 0.89 -2.96
C ALA A 158 -7.18 2.11 -2.52
N ILE A 159 -6.31 1.92 -1.54
CA ILE A 159 -5.36 2.93 -1.06
C ILE A 159 -3.92 2.44 -1.22
N THR A 160 -3.00 3.40 -1.38
CA THR A 160 -1.56 3.13 -1.31
C THR A 160 -1.03 3.70 -0.01
N VAL A 161 -0.37 2.88 0.80
CA VAL A 161 0.27 3.31 2.06
C VAL A 161 1.77 3.34 1.85
N GLU A 162 2.39 4.47 2.17
CA GLU A 162 3.81 4.73 1.94
C GLU A 162 4.55 4.78 3.28
N ILE A 163 5.43 3.80 3.50
CA ILE A 163 5.98 3.46 4.81
C ILE A 163 7.46 3.85 4.87
N GLY A 164 7.72 5.16 4.83
CA GLY A 164 9.06 5.72 5.02
C GLY A 164 10.06 5.41 3.90
N ASN A 165 11.35 5.35 4.27
CA ASN A 165 12.48 5.29 3.34
C ASN A 165 12.62 3.87 2.72
N PRO A 166 13.20 3.77 1.50
CA PRO A 166 13.62 2.48 0.92
C PRO A 166 14.68 1.79 1.77
N GLN A 167 14.81 0.47 1.61
CA GLN A 167 15.95 -0.34 2.08
C GLN A 167 16.25 -0.28 3.60
N ALA A 168 15.37 0.32 4.40
CA ALA A 168 15.49 0.37 5.85
C ALA A 168 14.15 0.03 6.50
N PHE A 169 14.22 -0.62 7.67
CA PHE A 169 13.04 -0.94 8.47
C PHE A 169 12.69 0.23 9.40
N HIS A 170 11.53 0.86 9.16
CA HIS A 170 11.03 1.96 9.98
C HIS A 170 10.05 1.41 11.01
N LYS A 171 10.57 0.93 12.15
CA LYS A 171 9.77 0.25 13.19
C LYS A 171 8.52 1.04 13.62
N SER A 172 8.63 2.37 13.74
CA SER A 172 7.49 3.22 14.07
C SER A 172 6.43 3.22 12.97
N PHE A 173 6.81 3.40 11.71
CA PHE A 173 5.87 3.43 10.59
C PHE A 173 5.28 2.04 10.30
N ILE A 174 6.03 0.96 10.51
CA ILE A 174 5.51 -0.42 10.45
C ILE A 174 4.40 -0.59 11.49
N ARG A 175 4.63 -0.16 12.74
CA ARG A 175 3.61 -0.24 13.79
C ARG A 175 2.38 0.61 13.47
N MET A 176 2.57 1.85 13.04
CA MET A 176 1.46 2.73 12.65
C MET A 176 0.65 2.15 11.47
N THR A 177 1.31 1.51 10.51
CA THR A 177 0.61 0.84 9.39
C THR A 177 -0.23 -0.34 9.89
N LEU A 178 0.28 -1.11 10.84
CA LEU A 178 -0.43 -2.24 11.45
C LEU A 178 -1.69 -1.75 12.18
N GLU A 179 -1.55 -0.79 13.09
CA GLU A 179 -2.66 -0.12 13.80
C GLU A 179 -3.71 0.42 12.80
N GLY A 180 -3.23 1.02 11.70
CA GLY A 180 -4.10 1.52 10.64
C GLY A 180 -4.85 0.44 9.86
N ILE A 181 -4.27 -0.75 9.66
CA ILE A 181 -4.95 -1.88 9.02
C ILE A 181 -5.98 -2.49 9.97
N GLU A 182 -5.67 -2.61 11.25
CA GLU A 182 -6.60 -3.08 12.30
C GLU A 182 -7.83 -2.16 12.38
N ASN A 183 -7.63 -0.85 12.40
CA ASN A 183 -8.73 0.13 12.33
C ASN A 183 -9.62 -0.05 11.10
N ILE A 184 -9.04 -0.39 9.95
CA ILE A 184 -9.82 -0.70 8.73
C ILE A 184 -10.58 -2.02 8.91
N LEU A 185 -9.96 -3.06 9.47
CA LEU A 185 -10.64 -4.33 9.74
C LEU A 185 -11.83 -4.14 10.69
N CYS A 186 -11.65 -3.40 11.79
CA CYS A 186 -12.74 -3.06 12.73
C CYS A 186 -13.85 -2.27 12.02
N HIS A 187 -13.50 -1.24 11.23
CA HIS A 187 -14.47 -0.44 10.48
C HIS A 187 -15.28 -1.27 9.48
N LEU A 188 -14.66 -2.26 8.85
CA LEU A 188 -15.30 -3.17 7.91
C LEU A 188 -16.11 -4.29 8.61
N GLY A 189 -16.14 -4.30 9.95
CA GLY A 189 -16.79 -5.35 10.75
C GLY A 189 -16.09 -6.70 10.64
N MET A 190 -14.81 -6.71 10.26
CA MET A 190 -14.00 -7.92 10.17
C MET A 190 -13.36 -8.29 11.52
N LEU A 191 -13.18 -7.32 12.41
CA LEU A 191 -12.72 -7.53 13.79
C LEU A 191 -13.76 -6.94 14.77
N PRO A 192 -13.97 -7.56 15.94
CA PRO A 192 -15.00 -7.16 16.90
C PRO A 192 -14.68 -5.87 17.68
N GLU A 193 -13.42 -5.44 17.71
CA GLU A 193 -12.97 -4.26 18.43
C GLU A 193 -13.51 -2.95 17.84
N ALA A 194 -13.50 -1.90 18.68
CA ALA A 194 -13.80 -0.56 18.21
C ALA A 194 -12.60 0.03 17.47
N VAL A 195 -12.87 0.88 16.48
CA VAL A 195 -11.85 1.70 15.82
C VAL A 195 -11.19 2.61 16.86
N GLU A 196 -9.86 2.62 16.89
CA GLU A 196 -9.11 3.60 17.65
C GLU A 196 -9.05 4.93 16.88
N PRO A 197 -9.60 6.03 17.43
CA PRO A 197 -9.61 7.30 16.72
C PRO A 197 -8.20 7.90 16.61
N PRO A 198 -7.89 8.60 15.50
CA PRO A 198 -6.60 9.25 15.35
C PRO A 198 -6.41 10.34 16.41
N THR A 199 -5.27 10.34 17.10
CA THR A 199 -4.91 11.39 18.07
C THR A 199 -4.57 12.72 17.40
N VAL A 200 -4.11 12.67 16.15
CA VAL A 200 -3.79 13.84 15.33
C VAL A 200 -4.41 13.64 13.96
N LEU A 201 -5.12 14.64 13.45
CA LEU A 201 -5.71 14.57 12.13
C LEU A 201 -4.64 14.69 11.04
N PRO A 202 -4.72 13.87 9.97
CA PRO A 202 -3.78 13.95 8.85
C PRO A 202 -3.92 15.28 8.09
N ILE A 203 -2.80 15.80 7.60
CA ILE A 203 -2.81 16.91 6.65
C ILE A 203 -3.26 16.40 5.27
N ILE A 204 -4.31 16.97 4.70
CA ILE A 204 -4.79 16.59 3.37
C ILE A 204 -4.13 17.50 2.31
N CYS A 205 -3.29 16.89 1.48
CA CYS A 205 -2.60 17.56 0.39
C CYS A 205 -3.38 17.39 -0.92
N ASN A 206 -3.85 18.51 -1.49
CA ASN A 206 -4.55 18.50 -2.78
C ASN A 206 -3.62 18.39 -3.99
N ALA A 207 -2.32 18.68 -3.82
CA ALA A 207 -1.33 18.62 -4.89
C ALA A 207 0.06 18.27 -4.33
N SER A 208 0.90 17.71 -5.20
CA SER A 208 2.33 17.48 -4.96
C SER A 208 3.10 17.72 -6.27
N TYR A 209 4.35 18.17 -6.17
CA TYR A 209 5.18 18.49 -7.32
C TYR A 209 6.62 18.04 -7.10
N TRP A 210 7.28 17.68 -8.19
CA TRP A 210 8.70 17.33 -8.18
C TRP A 210 9.55 18.59 -8.34
N ILE A 211 10.52 18.76 -7.46
CA ILE A 211 11.58 19.76 -7.61
C ILE A 211 12.81 19.03 -8.13
N TRP A 212 13.27 19.42 -9.31
CA TRP A 212 14.39 18.79 -9.99
C TRP A 212 15.66 19.64 -9.82
N VAL A 213 16.80 18.98 -9.60
CA VAL A 213 18.09 19.65 -9.70
C VAL A 213 18.38 20.01 -11.16
N GLN A 214 18.84 21.23 -11.41
CA GLN A 214 19.17 21.70 -12.76
C GLN A 214 20.62 21.36 -13.16
N HIS A 215 21.46 21.02 -12.19
CA HIS A 215 22.88 20.73 -12.37
C HIS A 215 23.29 19.52 -11.53
N GLY A 216 24.34 18.81 -11.98
CA GLY A 216 24.94 17.73 -11.19
C GLY A 216 25.70 18.27 -9.97
N GLY A 217 25.72 17.50 -8.89
CA GLY A 217 26.41 17.88 -7.65
C GLY A 217 25.87 17.15 -6.42
N VAL A 218 26.33 17.57 -5.24
CA VAL A 218 25.80 17.07 -3.95
C VAL A 218 24.57 17.89 -3.57
N SER A 219 23.43 17.23 -3.38
CA SER A 219 22.21 17.89 -2.93
C SER A 219 22.17 17.95 -1.40
N HIS A 220 22.02 19.14 -0.83
CA HIS A 220 21.79 19.35 0.59
C HIS A 220 20.42 20.00 0.81
N PRO A 221 19.33 19.20 0.89
CA PRO A 221 17.99 19.74 1.10
C PRO A 221 17.90 20.42 2.48
N SER A 222 17.60 21.73 2.50
CA SER A 222 17.51 22.54 3.71
C SER A 222 16.15 22.44 4.44
N LEU A 223 15.15 21.82 3.82
CA LEU A 223 13.84 21.54 4.43
C LEU A 223 13.61 20.03 4.56
N THR A 224 13.84 19.50 5.77
CA THR A 224 13.32 18.18 6.18
C THR A 224 12.37 18.28 7.38
N ARG A 225 12.08 19.50 7.86
CA ARG A 225 11.14 19.78 8.94
C ARG A 225 9.99 20.64 8.45
N PHE A 226 8.78 20.20 8.77
CA PHE A 226 7.55 20.89 8.42
C PHE A 226 7.36 22.10 9.33
N SER A 227 7.14 23.28 8.74
CA SER A 227 6.63 24.44 9.45
C SER A 227 5.11 24.37 9.45
N HIS A 228 4.49 24.31 10.62
CA HIS A 228 3.09 24.67 10.76
C HIS A 228 2.98 26.18 10.47
N LYS A 229 2.21 26.55 9.45
CA LYS A 229 1.66 27.89 9.33
C LYS A 229 0.25 27.88 9.89
#